data_AF-A0A091T399-F1
#
_entry.id   AF-A0A091T399-F1
#
_cell.length_a   1.000
_cell.length_b   1.000
_cell.length_c   1.000
_cell.angle_alpha   90.00
_cell.angle_beta   90.00
_cell.angle_gamma   90.00
#
_symmetry.space_group_name_H-M   'P 1'
#
loop_
_entity.id
_entity.type
_entity.pdbx_description
1 polymer ?
#
loop_
_entity_poly.entity_id
_entity_poly.type
_entity_poly.pdbx_seq_one_letter_code
_entity_poly.pdbx_strand_id
1 'polypeptide(L)'
;EFMQAFWDIEEAQAKSIQHLASFVRDKSALPYLLTLTELISFAMKTHVDSLKLQGDGCSLLLEILSQALEQNVVMALDENVTSSLLETVRKHSENEELLSLVCTLLMMISASEVGAENLRKAGVIPDLLSILRNFLHNEKICLSCCGVLWSLAASQNNVDQALLKSAVPVTSAVLQEHLQNGIVAESACSALWALSLQGCLTENEYEPTTVLLLDALRMNPERPVLVKNACLALASLLRLSEIAALRFVMDSKGSGINLIKDAYHLHFDDPEAVENICVLTNEMVQYDDVVLDMLSQKMEELLSEIKIRFSSS
;
A
#
# COMPACT_ATOMS: atom_id res chain seq x y z
N GLU A 1 27.29 -10.74 21.90
CA GLU A 1 28.69 -10.64 22.38
C GLU A 1 29.70 -10.37 21.27
N PHE A 2 29.99 -11.31 20.34
CA PHE A 2 31.01 -11.08 19.29
C PHE A 2 30.74 -9.83 18.45
N MET A 3 29.55 -9.67 17.88
CA MET A 3 29.17 -8.47 17.12
C MET A 3 29.27 -7.18 17.93
N GLN A 4 29.05 -7.23 19.25
CA GLN A 4 29.17 -6.04 20.12
C GLN A 4 30.63 -5.71 20.42
N ALA A 5 31.50 -6.72 20.54
CA ALA A 5 32.93 -6.52 20.79
C ALA A 5 33.66 -5.95 19.56
N PHE A 6 33.23 -6.34 18.35
CA PHE A 6 33.83 -5.92 17.08
C PHE A 6 32.88 -5.04 16.27
N TRP A 7 32.13 -4.18 16.95
CA TRP A 7 31.05 -3.38 16.35
C TRP A 7 31.55 -2.44 15.23
N ASP A 8 32.79 -1.96 15.34
CA ASP A 8 33.46 -1.05 14.43
C ASP A 8 34.20 -1.74 13.28
N ILE A 9 34.23 -3.08 13.24
CA ILE A 9 34.93 -3.84 12.19
C ILE A 9 33.92 -4.40 11.17
N GLU A 10 33.87 -3.79 9.98
CA GLU A 10 32.93 -4.16 8.90
C GLU A 10 32.99 -5.66 8.57
N GLU A 11 34.18 -6.21 8.37
CA GLU A 11 34.35 -7.63 8.02
C GLU A 11 33.82 -8.57 9.11
N ALA A 12 33.97 -8.18 10.38
CA ALA A 12 33.47 -8.95 11.51
C ALA A 12 31.93 -8.93 11.55
N GLN A 13 31.33 -7.77 11.30
CA GLN A 13 29.87 -7.63 11.21
C GLN A 13 29.30 -8.41 10.02
N ALA A 14 29.90 -8.28 8.83
CA ALA A 14 29.46 -8.97 7.62
C ALA A 14 29.49 -10.50 7.79
N LYS A 15 30.60 -11.05 8.32
CA LYS A 15 30.69 -12.49 8.62
C LYS A 15 29.68 -12.93 9.68
N SER A 16 29.40 -12.09 10.67
CA SER A 16 28.41 -12.39 11.70
C SER A 16 27.01 -12.45 11.11
N ILE A 17 26.61 -11.47 10.29
CA ILE A 17 25.31 -11.46 9.60
C ILE A 17 25.16 -12.69 8.72
N GLN A 18 26.18 -13.05 7.93
CA GLN A 18 26.17 -14.27 7.11
C GLN A 18 26.05 -15.54 7.94
N HIS A 19 26.70 -15.58 9.11
CA HIS A 19 26.57 -16.71 10.02
C HIS A 19 25.15 -16.80 10.59
N LEU A 20 24.56 -15.67 11.00
CA LEU A 20 23.16 -15.61 11.47
C LEU A 20 22.17 -16.06 10.38
N ALA A 21 22.39 -15.65 9.13
CA ALA A 21 21.58 -16.07 7.99
C ALA A 21 21.54 -17.60 7.80
N SER A 22 22.63 -18.31 8.15
CA SER A 22 22.65 -19.78 8.06
C SER A 22 21.64 -20.47 9.01
N PHE A 23 21.21 -19.80 10.08
CA PHE A 23 20.25 -20.32 11.04
C PHE A 23 18.80 -20.01 10.69
N VAL A 24 18.54 -19.13 9.73
CA VAL A 24 17.18 -18.69 9.44
C VAL A 24 16.30 -19.86 9.03
N ARG A 25 16.83 -20.86 8.32
CA ARG A 25 16.05 -22.06 7.93
C ARG A 25 15.65 -22.96 9.10
N ASP A 26 16.28 -22.79 10.27
CA ASP A 26 15.93 -23.52 11.48
C ASP A 26 14.84 -22.78 12.26
N LYS A 27 13.61 -23.30 12.20
CA LYS A 27 12.47 -22.72 12.92
C LYS A 27 12.69 -22.60 14.43
N SER A 28 13.54 -23.44 15.01
CA SER A 28 13.87 -23.38 16.44
C SER A 28 14.79 -22.20 16.78
N ALA A 29 15.51 -21.66 15.79
CA ALA A 29 16.38 -20.50 15.96
C ALA A 29 15.60 -19.17 15.92
N LEU A 30 14.37 -19.16 15.41
CA LEU A 30 13.59 -17.93 15.21
C LEU A 30 13.52 -17.07 16.48
N PRO A 31 13.11 -17.57 17.68
CA PRO A 31 13.01 -16.74 18.88
C PRO A 31 14.31 -16.02 19.25
N TYR A 32 15.46 -16.62 18.92
CA TYR A 32 16.78 -16.02 19.14
C TYR A 32 17.13 -15.00 18.05
N LEU A 33 16.78 -15.26 16.80
CA LEU A 33 17.01 -14.31 15.71
C LEU A 33 16.18 -13.02 15.89
N LEU A 34 14.97 -13.15 16.43
CA LEU A 34 14.11 -12.01 16.74
C LEU A 34 14.77 -11.02 17.72
N THR A 35 15.50 -11.52 18.73
CA THR A 35 16.21 -10.67 19.71
C THR A 35 17.47 -10.00 19.14
N LEU A 36 17.89 -10.36 17.93
CA LEU A 36 19.08 -9.83 17.27
C LEU A 36 18.77 -8.76 16.21
N THR A 37 17.50 -8.47 15.94
CA THR A 37 17.07 -7.48 14.93
C THR A 37 17.66 -6.08 15.18
N GLU A 38 17.70 -5.64 16.44
CA GLU A 38 18.35 -4.38 16.83
C GLU A 38 19.86 -4.41 16.60
N LEU A 39 20.52 -5.54 16.89
CA LEU A 39 21.96 -5.67 16.71
C LEU A 39 22.36 -5.69 15.23
N ILE A 40 21.56 -6.34 14.39
CA ILE A 40 21.71 -6.32 12.93
C ILE A 40 21.54 -4.89 12.41
N SER A 41 20.50 -4.19 12.87
CA SER A 41 20.22 -2.80 12.48
C SER A 41 21.33 -1.86 12.96
N PHE A 42 21.88 -2.07 14.16
CA PHE A 42 23.00 -1.30 14.67
C PHE A 42 24.27 -1.50 13.82
N ALA A 43 24.55 -2.73 13.39
CA ALA A 43 25.66 -3.02 12.48
C ALA A 43 25.47 -2.32 11.12
N MET A 44 24.25 -2.38 10.56
CA MET A 44 23.87 -1.67 9.33
C MET A 44 24.09 -0.16 9.47
N LYS A 45 23.61 0.44 10.56
CA LYS A 45 23.78 1.86 10.84
C LYS A 45 25.26 2.27 10.98
N THR A 46 26.06 1.46 11.67
CA THR A 46 27.49 1.73 11.87
C THR A 46 28.26 1.69 10.54
N HIS A 47 27.92 0.74 9.67
CA HIS A 47 28.59 0.50 8.39
C HIS A 47 27.70 0.91 7.21
N VAL A 48 27.06 2.08 7.32
CA VAL A 48 26.09 2.56 6.33
C VAL A 48 26.69 2.70 4.93
N ASP A 49 28.01 2.93 4.81
CA ASP A 49 28.70 3.02 3.52
C ASP A 49 28.86 1.66 2.81
N SER A 50 28.80 0.55 3.54
CA SER A 50 29.00 -0.79 2.99
C SER A 50 27.72 -1.33 2.36
N LEU A 51 27.58 -1.15 1.05
CA LEU A 51 26.43 -1.66 0.28
C LEU A 51 26.18 -3.15 0.52
N LYS A 52 27.25 -3.95 0.58
CA LYS A 52 27.16 -5.39 0.83
C LYS A 52 26.58 -5.68 2.21
N LEU A 53 27.04 -4.98 3.25
CA LEU A 53 26.52 -5.15 4.61
C LEU A 53 25.05 -4.72 4.70
N GLN A 54 24.66 -3.64 4.00
CA GLN A 54 23.26 -3.25 3.92
C GLN A 54 22.40 -4.33 3.25
N GLY A 55 22.86 -4.87 2.12
CA GLY A 55 22.19 -5.97 1.43
C GLY A 55 22.03 -7.21 2.30
N ASP A 56 23.14 -7.71 2.86
CA ASP A 56 23.14 -8.89 3.73
C ASP A 56 22.24 -8.69 4.97
N GLY A 57 22.29 -7.49 5.58
CA GLY A 57 21.47 -7.12 6.73
C GLY A 57 19.98 -7.03 6.40
N CYS A 58 19.61 -6.34 5.33
CA CYS A 58 18.22 -6.24 4.87
C CYS A 58 17.64 -7.60 4.48
N SER A 59 18.41 -8.44 3.77
CA SER A 59 17.99 -9.80 3.44
C SER A 59 17.74 -10.63 4.69
N LEU A 60 18.66 -10.59 5.67
CA LEU A 60 18.48 -11.31 6.93
C LEU A 60 17.23 -10.84 7.70
N LEU A 61 17.05 -9.53 7.85
CA LEU A 61 15.87 -8.97 8.52
C LEU A 61 14.59 -9.40 7.81
N LEU A 62 14.59 -9.41 6.47
CA LEU A 62 13.42 -9.80 5.68
C LEU A 62 13.05 -11.25 5.93
N GLU A 63 14.03 -12.16 5.88
CA GLU A 63 13.78 -13.58 6.15
C GLU A 63 13.29 -13.82 7.59
N ILE A 64 13.85 -13.13 8.57
CA ILE A 64 13.40 -13.19 9.98
C ILE A 64 11.94 -12.77 10.11
N LEU A 65 11.57 -11.62 9.52
CA LEU A 65 10.20 -11.11 9.60
C LEU A 65 9.22 -11.98 8.82
N SER A 66 9.61 -12.51 7.66
CA SER A 66 8.75 -13.41 6.88
C SER A 66 8.41 -14.67 7.67
N GLN A 67 9.39 -15.25 8.39
CA GLN A 67 9.13 -16.41 9.23
C GLN A 67 8.31 -16.10 10.47
N ALA A 68 8.53 -14.93 11.09
CA ALA A 68 7.69 -14.48 12.18
C ALA A 68 6.22 -14.38 11.75
N LEU A 69 5.97 -13.82 10.57
CA LEU A 69 4.64 -13.72 9.97
C LEU A 69 4.03 -15.11 9.71
N GLU A 70 4.77 -16.03 9.09
CA GLU A 70 4.31 -17.42 8.85
C GLU A 70 3.94 -18.16 10.16
N GLN A 71 4.62 -17.83 11.25
CA GLN A 71 4.37 -18.41 12.57
C GLN A 71 3.38 -17.59 13.42
N ASN A 72 2.74 -16.56 12.84
CA ASN A 72 1.83 -15.64 13.53
C ASN A 72 2.44 -14.99 14.79
N VAL A 73 3.75 -14.77 14.77
CA VAL A 73 4.47 -14.09 15.86
C VAL A 73 4.36 -12.59 15.65
N VAL A 74 3.62 -11.93 16.53
CA VAL A 74 3.55 -10.46 16.55
C VAL A 74 4.84 -9.91 17.14
N MET A 75 5.54 -9.08 16.38
CA MET A 75 6.70 -8.33 16.88
C MET A 75 6.53 -6.85 16.59
N ALA A 76 6.76 -6.04 17.62
CA ALA A 76 7.03 -4.62 17.45
C ALA A 76 8.54 -4.45 17.26
N LEU A 77 8.94 -3.98 16.07
CA LEU A 77 10.32 -3.56 15.85
C LEU A 77 10.57 -2.20 16.50
N ASP A 78 11.75 -2.05 17.09
CA ASP A 78 12.17 -0.82 17.74
C ASP A 78 12.37 0.33 16.74
N GLU A 79 12.23 1.57 17.21
CA GLU A 79 12.42 2.78 16.41
C GLU A 79 13.82 2.84 15.77
N ASN A 80 14.84 2.26 16.42
CA ASN A 80 16.20 2.19 15.88
C ASN A 80 16.29 1.36 14.60
N VAL A 81 15.46 0.31 14.46
CA VAL A 81 15.39 -0.51 13.24
C VAL A 81 14.87 0.35 12.09
N THR A 82 13.77 1.07 12.31
CA THR A 82 13.22 2.01 11.33
C THR A 82 14.22 3.10 10.96
N SER A 83 14.88 3.72 11.94
CA SER A 83 15.91 4.74 11.72
C SER A 83 17.06 4.22 10.85
N SER A 84 17.57 3.02 11.13
CA SER A 84 18.63 2.40 10.33
C SER A 84 18.21 2.16 8.87
N LEU A 85 16.97 1.70 8.64
CA LEU A 85 16.45 1.47 7.29
C LEU A 85 16.32 2.79 6.50
N LEU A 86 15.90 3.88 7.14
CA LEU A 86 15.83 5.18 6.46
C LEU A 86 17.21 5.77 6.16
N GLU A 87 18.18 5.57 7.04
CA GLU A 87 19.57 5.95 6.75
C GLU A 87 20.12 5.16 5.55
N THR A 88 19.77 3.88 5.45
CA THR A 88 20.10 3.01 4.31
C THR A 88 19.48 3.54 3.01
N VAL A 89 18.18 3.86 3.02
CA VAL A 89 17.46 4.45 1.88
C VAL A 89 18.13 5.73 1.39
N ARG A 90 18.44 6.64 2.32
CA ARG A 90 19.03 7.95 2.00
C ARG A 90 20.46 7.82 1.49
N LYS A 91 21.22 6.85 1.99
CA LYS A 91 22.60 6.64 1.58
C LYS A 91 22.72 5.94 0.23
N HIS A 92 21.87 4.95 -0.03
CA HIS A 92 21.91 4.10 -1.22
C HIS A 92 20.69 4.32 -2.13
N SER A 93 20.29 5.59 -2.30
CA SER A 93 19.06 5.99 -3.00
C SER A 93 19.03 5.65 -4.49
N GLU A 94 20.15 5.22 -5.06
CA GLU A 94 20.29 4.82 -6.46
C GLU A 94 20.33 3.29 -6.64
N ASN A 95 20.39 2.52 -5.55
CA ASN A 95 20.48 1.07 -5.62
C ASN A 95 19.09 0.41 -5.61
N GLU A 96 18.56 0.13 -6.79
CA GLU A 96 17.21 -0.45 -6.97
C GLU A 96 17.01 -1.78 -6.22
N GLU A 97 18.00 -2.68 -6.26
CA GLU A 97 17.90 -4.00 -5.61
C GLU A 97 17.80 -3.88 -4.09
N LEU A 98 18.64 -3.04 -3.48
CA LEU A 98 18.60 -2.77 -2.03
C LEU A 98 17.31 -2.05 -1.65
N LEU A 99 16.89 -1.03 -2.41
CA LEU A 99 15.64 -0.33 -2.15
C LEU A 99 14.43 -1.26 -2.25
N SER A 100 14.45 -2.25 -3.15
CA SER A 100 13.42 -3.28 -3.22
C SER A 100 13.32 -4.09 -1.91
N LEU A 101 14.45 -4.46 -1.31
CA LEU A 101 14.46 -5.14 0.00
C LEU A 101 13.97 -4.23 1.12
N VAL A 102 14.50 -2.99 1.19
CA VAL A 102 14.14 -2.05 2.25
C VAL A 102 12.67 -1.67 2.18
N CYS A 103 12.12 -1.38 1.00
CA CYS A 103 10.71 -1.04 0.88
C CYS A 103 9.81 -2.19 1.34
N THR A 104 10.15 -3.44 1.01
CA THR A 104 9.41 -4.61 1.51
C THR A 104 9.48 -4.71 3.04
N LEU A 105 10.65 -4.47 3.65
CA LEU A 105 10.78 -4.39 5.11
C LEU A 105 9.89 -3.30 5.71
N LEU A 106 9.90 -2.09 5.14
CA LEU A 106 9.06 -0.98 5.59
C LEU A 106 7.57 -1.33 5.51
N MET A 107 7.14 -2.02 4.45
CA MET A 107 5.76 -2.51 4.30
C MET A 107 5.39 -3.54 5.38
N MET A 108 6.29 -4.47 5.69
CA MET A 108 6.06 -5.44 6.76
C MET A 108 5.98 -4.78 8.14
N ILE A 109 6.81 -3.76 8.38
CA ILE A 109 6.78 -2.96 9.62
C ILE A 109 5.46 -2.19 9.73
N SER A 110 5.01 -1.57 8.64
CA SER A 110 3.80 -0.73 8.62
C SER A 110 2.50 -1.51 8.81
N ALA A 111 2.53 -2.85 8.71
CA ALA A 111 1.37 -3.70 8.96
C ALA A 111 0.90 -3.68 10.42
N SER A 112 1.74 -3.24 11.36
CA SER A 112 1.38 -3.04 12.77
C SER A 112 1.22 -1.56 13.10
N GLU A 113 0.30 -1.20 14.00
CA GLU A 113 0.10 0.20 14.41
C GLU A 113 1.37 0.80 15.05
N VAL A 114 2.11 0.01 15.83
CA VAL A 114 3.37 0.45 16.45
C VAL A 114 4.43 0.73 15.38
N GLY A 115 4.58 -0.16 14.39
CA GLY A 115 5.52 0.03 13.30
C GLY A 115 5.14 1.20 12.40
N ALA A 116 3.85 1.36 12.08
CA ALA A 116 3.34 2.51 11.35
C ALA A 116 3.61 3.82 12.11
N GLU A 117 3.46 3.83 13.44
CA GLU A 117 3.79 5.00 14.27
C GLU A 117 5.28 5.35 14.26
N ASN A 118 6.15 4.35 14.36
CA ASN A 118 7.59 4.55 14.26
C ASN A 118 7.98 5.13 12.89
N LEU A 119 7.36 4.64 11.81
CA LEU A 119 7.56 5.16 10.46
C LEU A 119 7.10 6.62 10.29
N ARG A 120 5.97 6.99 10.93
CA ARG A 120 5.49 8.38 10.94
C ARG A 120 6.48 9.30 11.65
N LYS A 121 6.92 8.93 12.85
CA LYS A 121 7.89 9.71 13.64
C LYS A 121 9.22 9.88 12.90
N ALA A 122 9.66 8.84 12.19
CA ALA A 122 10.89 8.85 11.41
C ALA A 122 10.79 9.65 10.10
N GLY A 123 9.58 10.10 9.71
CA GLY A 123 9.35 10.93 8.54
C GLY A 123 9.59 10.21 7.22
N VAL A 124 9.06 8.99 7.06
CA VAL A 124 9.33 8.13 5.89
C VAL A 124 8.71 8.61 4.57
N ILE A 125 7.62 9.41 4.61
CA ILE A 125 6.84 9.76 3.41
C ILE A 125 7.69 10.40 2.29
N PRO A 126 8.50 11.45 2.55
CA PRO A 126 9.35 12.03 1.50
C PRO A 126 10.31 11.04 0.84
N ASP A 127 10.86 10.10 1.63
CA ASP A 127 11.77 9.07 1.13
C ASP A 127 11.01 8.11 0.18
N LEU A 128 9.80 7.65 0.55
CA LEU A 128 8.96 6.81 -0.31
C LEU A 128 8.59 7.49 -1.62
N LEU A 129 8.20 8.77 -1.56
CA LEU A 129 7.82 9.52 -2.76
C LEU A 129 9.03 9.76 -3.67
N SER A 130 10.23 9.92 -3.11
CA SER A 130 11.46 9.98 -3.90
C SER A 130 11.75 8.66 -4.60
N ILE A 131 11.64 7.53 -3.89
CA ILE A 131 11.85 6.19 -4.44
C ILE A 131 10.85 5.92 -5.58
N LEU A 132 9.55 6.15 -5.35
CA LEU A 132 8.51 5.90 -6.36
C LEU A 132 8.72 6.71 -7.63
N ARG A 133 9.19 7.96 -7.53
CA ARG A 133 9.49 8.79 -8.70
C ARG A 133 10.68 8.27 -9.51
N ASN A 134 11.67 7.68 -8.83
CA ASN A 134 12.90 7.20 -9.47
C ASN A 134 12.77 5.78 -10.03
N PHE A 135 11.91 4.96 -9.42
CA PHE A 135 11.78 3.53 -9.73
C PHE A 135 10.33 3.15 -10.04
N LEU A 136 9.63 4.01 -10.80
CA LEU A 136 8.25 3.81 -11.18
C LEU A 136 8.04 2.51 -11.96
N HIS A 137 9.04 2.05 -12.71
CA HIS A 137 9.00 0.78 -13.46
C HIS A 137 9.09 -0.47 -12.57
N ASN A 138 9.57 -0.35 -11.33
CA ASN A 138 9.80 -1.50 -10.46
C ASN A 138 8.54 -1.85 -9.67
N GLU A 139 7.88 -2.92 -10.10
CA GLU A 139 6.62 -3.42 -9.52
C GLU A 139 6.71 -3.69 -8.02
N LYS A 140 7.83 -4.29 -7.55
CA LYS A 140 8.00 -4.67 -6.15
C LYS A 140 8.18 -3.45 -5.24
N ILE A 141 8.93 -2.45 -5.70
CA ILE A 141 9.07 -1.17 -5.02
C ILE A 141 7.71 -0.46 -4.97
N CYS A 142 7.00 -0.39 -6.10
CA CYS A 142 5.69 0.25 -6.20
C CYS A 142 4.67 -0.39 -5.25
N LEU A 143 4.55 -1.72 -5.28
CA LEU A 143 3.71 -2.51 -4.38
C LEU A 143 4.00 -2.17 -2.91
N SER A 144 5.29 -2.23 -2.54
CA SER A 144 5.72 -2.04 -1.15
C SER A 144 5.45 -0.61 -0.67
N CYS A 145 5.82 0.39 -1.47
CA CYS A 145 5.65 1.80 -1.11
C CYS A 145 4.17 2.20 -1.02
N CYS A 146 3.33 1.75 -1.97
CA CYS A 146 1.88 1.98 -1.88
C CYS A 146 1.27 1.29 -0.65
N GLY A 147 1.74 0.10 -0.30
CA GLY A 147 1.33 -0.60 0.92
C GLY A 147 1.67 0.20 2.19
N VAL A 148 2.89 0.75 2.27
CA VAL A 148 3.27 1.64 3.37
C VAL A 148 2.39 2.89 3.40
N LEU A 149 2.21 3.58 2.25
CA LEU A 149 1.38 4.78 2.18
C LEU A 149 -0.06 4.53 2.63
N TRP A 150 -0.66 3.40 2.23
CA TRP A 150 -1.97 2.98 2.73
C TRP A 150 -1.97 2.82 4.25
N SER A 151 -1.03 2.08 4.83
CA SER A 151 -0.95 1.87 6.28
C SER A 151 -0.82 3.19 7.05
N LEU A 152 -0.02 4.12 6.53
CA LEU A 152 0.19 5.42 7.17
C LEU A 152 -1.07 6.30 7.10
N ALA A 153 -1.74 6.34 5.94
CA ALA A 153 -2.91 7.17 5.70
C ALA A 153 -4.21 6.58 6.31
N ALA A 154 -4.31 5.27 6.49
CA ALA A 154 -5.47 4.62 7.10
C ALA A 154 -5.60 4.88 8.61
N SER A 155 -4.50 5.26 9.28
CA SER A 155 -4.51 5.58 10.71
C SER A 155 -5.14 6.95 11.00
N GLN A 156 -5.86 7.09 12.13
CA GLN A 156 -6.47 8.37 12.55
C GLN A 156 -5.46 9.35 13.19
N ASN A 157 -4.16 9.11 13.03
CA ASN A 157 -3.12 9.88 13.71
C ASN A 157 -2.73 11.15 12.93
N ASN A 158 -2.12 12.11 13.62
CA ASN A 158 -1.73 13.42 13.10
C ASN A 158 -0.54 13.33 12.11
N VAL A 159 -0.71 12.65 10.97
CA VAL A 159 0.24 12.75 9.86
C VAL A 159 0.16 14.16 9.27
N ASP A 160 1.30 14.70 8.86
CA ASP A 160 1.35 15.97 8.13
C ASP A 160 0.51 15.86 6.84
N GLN A 161 -0.59 16.60 6.83
CA GLN A 161 -1.53 16.65 5.72
C GLN A 161 -0.87 17.15 4.42
N ALA A 162 0.11 18.05 4.49
CA ALA A 162 0.81 18.51 3.29
C ALA A 162 1.65 17.38 2.66
N LEU A 163 2.27 16.54 3.49
CA LEU A 163 3.02 15.38 3.01
C LEU A 163 2.10 14.34 2.37
N LEU A 164 0.97 14.02 3.01
CA LEU A 164 0.01 13.08 2.43
C LEU A 164 -0.59 13.58 1.10
N LYS A 165 -0.93 14.87 1.01
CA LYS A 165 -1.36 15.50 -0.25
C LYS A 165 -0.34 15.31 -1.37
N SER A 166 0.95 15.44 -1.06
CA SER A 166 2.01 15.24 -2.07
C SER A 166 2.14 13.79 -2.57
N ALA A 167 1.51 12.82 -1.88
CA ALA A 167 1.51 11.41 -2.26
C ALA A 167 0.48 11.06 -3.34
N VAL A 168 -0.60 11.84 -3.48
CA VAL A 168 -1.67 11.62 -4.47
C VAL A 168 -1.12 11.50 -5.90
N PRO A 169 -0.42 12.51 -6.46
CA PRO A 169 0.03 12.43 -7.85
C PRO A 169 1.05 11.32 -8.11
N VAL A 170 1.88 10.99 -7.11
CA VAL A 170 2.86 9.91 -7.22
C VAL A 170 2.17 8.54 -7.21
N THR A 171 1.17 8.37 -6.34
CA THR A 171 0.39 7.12 -6.27
C THR A 171 -0.48 6.94 -7.53
N SER A 172 -1.03 8.03 -8.08
CA SER A 172 -1.71 7.99 -9.38
C SER A 172 -0.77 7.60 -10.51
N ALA A 173 0.48 8.10 -10.53
CA ALA A 173 1.46 7.66 -11.51
C ALA A 173 1.78 6.16 -11.41
N VAL A 174 1.88 5.62 -10.19
CA VAL A 174 2.07 4.17 -9.97
C VAL A 174 0.92 3.37 -10.54
N LEU A 175 -0.33 3.76 -10.22
CA LEU A 175 -1.51 3.07 -10.72
C LEU A 175 -1.58 3.15 -12.25
N GLN A 176 -1.22 4.29 -12.84
CA GLN A 176 -1.23 4.48 -14.29
C GLN A 176 -0.20 3.59 -15.01
N GLU A 177 1.03 3.51 -14.47
CA GLU A 177 2.09 2.66 -15.03
C GLU A 177 1.73 1.17 -14.94
N HIS A 178 1.12 0.77 -13.82
CA HIS A 178 0.92 -0.64 -13.48
C HIS A 178 -0.53 -1.10 -13.59
N LEU A 179 -1.33 -0.50 -14.48
CA LEU A 179 -2.74 -0.88 -14.69
C LEU A 179 -2.91 -2.37 -15.02
N GLN A 180 -1.95 -3.00 -15.71
CA GLN A 180 -2.00 -4.42 -16.06
C GLN A 180 -1.46 -5.33 -14.95
N ASN A 181 -0.71 -4.78 -13.99
CA ASN A 181 -0.24 -5.54 -12.85
C ASN A 181 -1.24 -5.40 -11.70
N GLY A 182 -2.19 -6.33 -11.66
CA GLY A 182 -3.28 -6.26 -10.69
C GLY A 182 -2.84 -6.23 -9.22
N ILE A 183 -1.65 -6.74 -8.86
CA ILE A 183 -1.16 -6.67 -7.46
C ILE A 183 -0.74 -5.24 -7.12
N VAL A 184 0.01 -4.59 -8.02
CA VAL A 184 0.46 -3.21 -7.83
C VAL A 184 -0.72 -2.24 -7.93
N ALA A 185 -1.61 -2.44 -8.90
CA ALA A 185 -2.82 -1.64 -9.06
C ALA A 185 -3.71 -1.71 -7.82
N GLU A 186 -3.86 -2.89 -7.22
CA GLU A 186 -4.62 -3.09 -5.98
C GLU A 186 -4.02 -2.28 -4.82
N SER A 187 -2.70 -2.37 -4.63
CA SER A 187 -1.99 -1.61 -3.58
C SER A 187 -2.11 -0.10 -3.81
N ALA A 188 -1.99 0.37 -5.05
CA ALA A 188 -2.14 1.78 -5.39
C ALA A 188 -3.59 2.29 -5.19
N CYS A 189 -4.61 1.50 -5.57
CA CYS A 189 -6.02 1.80 -5.27
C CYS A 189 -6.27 1.89 -3.76
N SER A 190 -5.65 0.99 -2.98
CA SER A 190 -5.73 1.01 -1.51
C SER A 190 -5.18 2.33 -0.96
N ALA A 191 -3.98 2.73 -1.40
CA ALA A 191 -3.37 3.99 -0.99
C ALA A 191 -4.21 5.20 -1.41
N LEU A 192 -4.74 5.23 -2.65
CA LEU A 192 -5.61 6.32 -3.13
C LEU A 192 -6.91 6.42 -2.34
N TRP A 193 -7.50 5.29 -1.94
CA TRP A 193 -8.66 5.30 -1.05
C TRP A 193 -8.32 5.89 0.32
N ALA A 194 -7.23 5.48 0.94
CA ALA A 194 -6.83 6.03 2.24
C ALA A 194 -6.53 7.54 2.13
N LEU A 195 -5.86 7.98 1.06
CA LEU A 195 -5.61 9.39 0.80
C LEU A 195 -6.90 10.19 0.54
N SER A 196 -7.89 9.61 -0.16
CA SER A 196 -9.18 10.29 -0.39
C SER A 196 -10.01 10.41 0.89
N LEU A 197 -9.99 9.40 1.75
CA LEU A 197 -10.59 9.49 3.09
C LEU A 197 -9.97 10.58 3.96
N GLN A 198 -8.66 10.81 3.82
CA GLN A 198 -7.95 11.88 4.52
C GLN A 198 -8.16 13.27 3.90
N GLY A 199 -8.94 13.39 2.82
CA GLY A 199 -9.16 14.67 2.13
C GLY A 199 -7.90 15.22 1.47
N CYS A 200 -7.02 14.32 1.00
CA CYS A 200 -5.74 14.70 0.39
C CYS A 200 -5.86 15.12 -1.07
N LEU A 201 -6.97 14.82 -1.75
CA LEU A 201 -7.15 15.23 -3.14
C LEU A 201 -7.61 16.69 -3.21
N THR A 202 -7.17 17.37 -4.27
CA THR A 202 -7.57 18.72 -4.64
C THR A 202 -8.58 18.71 -5.77
N GLU A 203 -9.24 19.85 -6.01
CA GLU A 203 -10.24 20.00 -7.09
C GLU A 203 -9.76 19.52 -8.46
N ASN A 204 -8.49 19.77 -8.78
CA ASN A 204 -7.90 19.39 -10.07
C ASN A 204 -7.57 17.88 -10.16
N GLU A 205 -7.63 17.15 -9.05
CA GLU A 205 -7.28 15.72 -8.98
C GLU A 205 -8.53 14.81 -9.00
N TYR A 206 -9.71 15.32 -8.62
CA TYR A 206 -10.94 14.52 -8.59
C TYR A 206 -11.24 13.86 -9.95
N GLU A 207 -11.24 14.64 -11.02
CA GLU A 207 -11.53 14.13 -12.36
C GLU A 207 -10.49 13.10 -12.86
N PRO A 208 -9.18 13.38 -12.89
CA PRO A 208 -8.20 12.42 -13.38
C PRO A 208 -8.11 11.18 -12.48
N THR A 209 -8.26 11.31 -11.16
CA THR A 209 -8.26 10.13 -10.28
C THR A 209 -9.50 9.27 -10.51
N THR A 210 -10.69 9.85 -10.74
CA THR A 210 -11.88 9.07 -11.12
C THR A 210 -11.63 8.27 -12.40
N VAL A 211 -11.10 8.88 -13.46
CA VAL A 211 -10.79 8.18 -14.72
C VAL A 211 -9.83 7.01 -14.47
N LEU A 212 -8.81 7.25 -13.67
CA LEU A 212 -7.78 6.25 -13.39
C LEU A 212 -8.33 5.06 -12.58
N LEU A 213 -9.20 5.31 -11.60
CA LEU A 213 -9.85 4.25 -10.83
C LEU A 213 -10.81 3.42 -11.69
N LEU A 214 -11.53 4.06 -12.63
CA LEU A 214 -12.35 3.34 -13.62
C LEU A 214 -11.49 2.47 -14.54
N ASP A 215 -10.33 2.96 -14.97
CA ASP A 215 -9.37 2.18 -15.75
C ASP A 215 -8.81 0.99 -14.97
N ALA A 216 -8.52 1.16 -13.68
CA ALA A 216 -8.10 0.07 -12.81
C ALA A 216 -9.16 -1.03 -12.70
N LEU A 217 -10.43 -0.64 -12.50
CA LEU A 217 -11.58 -1.55 -12.47
C LEU A 217 -11.74 -2.33 -13.79
N ARG A 218 -11.62 -1.64 -14.93
CA ARG A 218 -11.70 -2.27 -16.26
C ARG A 218 -10.61 -3.30 -16.51
N MET A 219 -9.39 -2.99 -16.07
CA MET A 219 -8.22 -3.84 -16.36
C MET A 219 -8.11 -5.02 -15.40
N ASN A 220 -8.69 -4.93 -14.20
CA ASN A 220 -8.56 -5.94 -13.15
C ASN A 220 -9.90 -6.29 -12.48
N PRO A 221 -10.97 -6.59 -13.24
CA PRO A 221 -12.31 -6.77 -12.69
C PRO A 221 -12.40 -8.03 -11.82
N GLU A 222 -11.51 -9.02 -12.03
CA GLU A 222 -11.48 -10.29 -11.29
C GLU A 222 -10.82 -10.18 -9.90
N ARG A 223 -10.28 -9.02 -9.51
CA ARG A 223 -9.57 -8.86 -8.24
C ARG A 223 -10.46 -8.22 -7.17
N PRO A 224 -10.95 -8.98 -6.18
CA PRO A 224 -11.94 -8.48 -5.24
C PRO A 224 -11.42 -7.31 -4.39
N VAL A 225 -10.18 -7.37 -3.90
CA VAL A 225 -9.60 -6.30 -3.09
C VAL A 225 -9.39 -5.01 -3.91
N LEU A 226 -9.01 -5.12 -5.18
CA LEU A 226 -8.93 -3.97 -6.08
C LEU A 226 -10.31 -3.36 -6.30
N VAL A 227 -11.32 -4.18 -6.63
CA VAL A 227 -12.70 -3.73 -6.85
C VAL A 227 -13.22 -3.00 -5.62
N LYS A 228 -13.07 -3.62 -4.45
CA LYS A 228 -13.42 -3.06 -3.15
C LYS A 228 -12.83 -1.67 -2.93
N ASN A 229 -11.50 -1.57 -3.04
CA ASN A 229 -10.78 -0.35 -2.72
C ASN A 229 -10.98 0.74 -3.78
N ALA A 230 -11.14 0.37 -5.05
CA ALA A 230 -11.48 1.31 -6.12
C ALA A 230 -12.91 1.84 -5.94
N CYS A 231 -13.89 1.00 -5.60
CA CYS A 231 -15.26 1.44 -5.29
C CYS A 231 -15.29 2.41 -4.11
N LEU A 232 -14.54 2.11 -3.04
CA LEU A 232 -14.44 2.96 -1.86
C LEU A 232 -13.71 4.29 -2.12
N ALA A 233 -12.65 4.26 -2.94
CA ALA A 233 -11.99 5.46 -3.42
C ALA A 233 -12.97 6.32 -4.22
N LEU A 234 -13.64 5.75 -5.22
CA LEU A 234 -14.65 6.43 -6.04
C LEU A 234 -15.78 7.01 -5.19
N ALA A 235 -16.30 6.26 -4.22
CA ALA A 235 -17.36 6.74 -3.32
C ALA A 235 -16.88 7.98 -2.56
N SER A 236 -15.64 7.97 -2.07
CA SER A 236 -15.03 9.11 -1.39
C SER A 236 -14.90 10.33 -2.32
N LEU A 237 -14.58 10.14 -3.61
CA LEU A 237 -14.52 11.23 -4.59
C LEU A 237 -15.91 11.77 -4.94
N LEU A 238 -16.88 10.90 -5.19
CA LEU A 238 -18.26 11.26 -5.51
C LEU A 238 -18.91 12.05 -4.37
N ARG A 239 -18.63 11.70 -3.12
CA ARG A 239 -19.08 12.45 -1.95
C ARG A 239 -18.56 13.90 -1.91
N LEU A 240 -17.37 14.12 -2.45
CA LEU A 240 -16.65 15.40 -2.32
C LEU A 240 -16.77 16.28 -3.57
N SER A 241 -17.09 15.71 -4.74
CA SER A 241 -17.05 16.44 -6.01
C SER A 241 -18.10 15.96 -7.01
N GLU A 242 -18.96 16.88 -7.44
CA GLU A 242 -19.88 16.69 -8.56
C GLU A 242 -19.13 16.37 -9.86
N ILE A 243 -17.93 16.94 -10.05
CA ILE A 243 -17.09 16.67 -11.23
C ILE A 243 -16.70 15.19 -11.26
N ALA A 244 -16.35 14.60 -10.12
CA ALA A 244 -16.06 13.17 -10.04
C ALA A 244 -17.30 12.33 -10.39
N ALA A 245 -18.48 12.72 -9.92
CA ALA A 245 -19.73 12.02 -10.17
C ALA A 245 -20.16 12.08 -11.64
N LEU A 246 -20.09 13.26 -12.27
CA LEU A 246 -20.35 13.42 -13.70
C LEU A 246 -19.32 12.67 -14.53
N ARG A 247 -18.04 12.74 -14.17
CA ARG A 247 -16.99 11.98 -14.85
C ARG A 247 -17.19 10.46 -14.73
N PHE A 248 -17.73 9.99 -13.61
CA PHE A 248 -18.04 8.57 -13.40
C PHE A 248 -19.07 8.05 -14.41
N VAL A 249 -20.14 8.81 -14.68
CA VAL A 249 -21.19 8.39 -15.65
C VAL A 249 -20.87 8.76 -17.10
N MET A 250 -20.12 9.84 -17.34
CA MET A 250 -19.75 10.32 -18.68
C MET A 250 -18.37 9.86 -19.15
N ASP A 251 -17.86 8.75 -18.63
CA ASP A 251 -16.53 8.31 -19.03
C ASP A 251 -16.47 7.92 -20.52
N SER A 252 -15.35 8.27 -21.16
CA SER A 252 -15.11 8.06 -22.58
C SER A 252 -15.15 6.58 -23.02
N LYS A 253 -14.93 5.66 -22.09
CA LYS A 253 -14.94 4.20 -22.31
C LYS A 253 -16.25 3.55 -21.86
N GLY A 254 -17.27 4.35 -21.54
CA GLY A 254 -18.58 3.90 -21.09
C GLY A 254 -18.83 4.20 -19.60
N SER A 255 -20.12 4.36 -19.26
CA SER A 255 -20.56 4.70 -17.90
C SER A 255 -19.99 3.74 -16.86
N GLY A 256 -19.45 4.32 -15.77
CA GLY A 256 -18.98 3.58 -14.61
C GLY A 256 -20.07 2.73 -13.96
N ILE A 257 -21.35 3.04 -14.18
CA ILE A 257 -22.48 2.24 -13.70
C ILE A 257 -22.43 0.83 -14.30
N ASN A 258 -22.11 0.69 -15.59
CA ASN A 258 -22.00 -0.63 -16.20
C ASN A 258 -20.81 -1.42 -15.64
N LEU A 259 -19.69 -0.75 -15.34
CA LEU A 259 -18.54 -1.41 -14.72
C LEU A 259 -18.84 -1.94 -13.33
N ILE A 260 -19.58 -1.19 -12.50
CA ILE A 260 -19.93 -1.68 -11.16
C ILE A 260 -20.96 -2.81 -11.21
N LYS A 261 -21.83 -2.84 -12.23
CA LYS A 261 -22.73 -3.97 -12.49
C LYS A 261 -21.94 -5.21 -12.88
N ASP A 262 -20.99 -5.07 -13.80
CA ASP A 262 -20.10 -6.16 -14.21
C ASP A 262 -19.27 -6.67 -13.01
N ALA A 263 -18.72 -5.76 -12.20
CA ALA A 263 -17.99 -6.11 -10.98
C ALA A 263 -18.88 -6.82 -9.95
N TYR A 264 -20.13 -6.40 -9.78
CA TYR A 264 -21.09 -7.13 -8.94
C TYR A 264 -21.31 -8.55 -9.45
N HIS A 265 -21.51 -8.74 -10.75
CA HIS A 265 -21.76 -10.07 -11.30
C HIS A 265 -20.55 -11.00 -11.23
N LEU A 266 -19.33 -10.46 -11.09
CA LEU A 266 -18.14 -11.25 -10.82
C LEU A 266 -17.97 -11.61 -9.34
N HIS A 267 -18.35 -10.70 -8.42
CA HIS A 267 -18.10 -10.83 -6.98
C HIS A 267 -19.38 -10.88 -6.14
N PHE A 268 -20.48 -11.40 -6.69
CA PHE A 268 -21.80 -11.35 -6.05
C PHE A 268 -21.87 -12.15 -4.73
N ASP A 269 -20.92 -13.06 -4.52
CA ASP A 269 -20.79 -13.95 -3.37
C ASP A 269 -19.82 -13.43 -2.31
N ASP A 270 -19.11 -12.34 -2.59
CA ASP A 270 -18.30 -11.60 -1.63
C ASP A 270 -19.14 -10.47 -1.00
N PRO A 271 -19.60 -10.61 0.26
CA PRO A 271 -20.43 -9.61 0.91
C PRO A 271 -19.75 -8.24 1.01
N GLU A 272 -18.43 -8.22 1.17
CA GLU A 272 -17.68 -6.98 1.32
C GLU A 272 -17.56 -6.25 -0.03
N ALA A 273 -17.35 -6.98 -1.13
CA ALA A 273 -17.39 -6.40 -2.47
C ALA A 273 -18.78 -5.79 -2.77
N VAL A 274 -19.86 -6.53 -2.47
CA VAL A 274 -21.23 -6.05 -2.68
C VAL A 274 -21.56 -4.84 -1.82
N GLU A 275 -21.16 -4.85 -0.53
CA GLU A 275 -21.35 -3.70 0.36
C GLU A 275 -20.69 -2.44 -0.21
N ASN A 276 -19.47 -2.54 -0.71
CA ASN A 276 -18.74 -1.39 -1.23
C ASN A 276 -19.29 -0.88 -2.56
N ILE A 277 -19.86 -1.75 -3.40
CA ILE A 277 -20.65 -1.34 -4.57
C ILE A 277 -21.90 -0.57 -4.13
N CYS A 278 -22.59 -1.02 -3.08
CA CYS A 278 -23.73 -0.31 -2.52
C CYS A 278 -23.34 1.06 -1.93
N VAL A 279 -22.20 1.17 -1.24
CA VAL A 279 -21.67 2.44 -0.74
C VAL A 279 -21.45 3.42 -1.89
N LEU A 280 -20.76 2.98 -2.95
CA LEU A 280 -20.55 3.81 -4.15
C LEU A 280 -21.89 4.23 -4.79
N THR A 281 -22.85 3.30 -4.89
CA THR A 281 -24.19 3.58 -5.42
C THR A 281 -24.95 4.60 -4.57
N ASN A 282 -24.78 4.57 -3.25
CA ASN A 282 -25.37 5.54 -2.34
C ASN A 282 -24.78 6.95 -2.53
N GLU A 283 -23.50 7.07 -2.91
CA GLU A 283 -22.93 8.37 -3.21
C GLU A 283 -23.41 8.93 -4.56
N MET A 284 -23.78 8.07 -5.51
CA MET A 284 -24.32 8.49 -6.82
C MET A 284 -25.66 9.21 -6.72
N VAL A 285 -26.54 8.80 -5.80
CA VAL A 285 -27.91 9.35 -5.71
C VAL A 285 -27.97 10.81 -5.25
N GLN A 286 -26.83 11.40 -4.89
CA GLN A 286 -26.72 12.81 -4.52
C GLN A 286 -26.86 13.77 -5.72
N TYR A 287 -26.72 13.26 -6.95
CA TYR A 287 -26.66 14.08 -8.16
C TYR A 287 -27.76 13.69 -9.15
N ASP A 288 -28.67 14.61 -9.47
CA ASP A 288 -29.82 14.35 -10.34
C ASP A 288 -29.42 13.80 -11.72
N ASP A 289 -28.37 14.36 -12.32
CA ASP A 289 -27.86 13.91 -13.63
C ASP A 289 -27.32 12.46 -13.59
N VAL A 290 -26.68 12.08 -12.48
CA VAL A 290 -26.20 10.71 -12.25
C VAL A 290 -27.38 9.76 -12.02
N VAL A 291 -28.41 10.19 -11.28
CA VAL A 291 -29.65 9.41 -11.07
C VAL A 291 -30.35 9.14 -12.40
N LEU A 292 -30.37 10.10 -13.33
CA LEU A 292 -30.91 9.87 -14.67
C LEU A 292 -30.12 8.79 -15.42
N ASP A 293 -28.79 8.78 -15.33
CA ASP A 293 -27.97 7.71 -15.90
C ASP A 293 -28.25 6.36 -15.22
N MET A 294 -28.35 6.33 -13.88
CA MET A 294 -28.71 5.12 -13.11
C MET A 294 -30.02 4.49 -13.59
N LEU A 295 -31.06 5.30 -13.80
CA LEU A 295 -32.34 4.85 -14.35
C LEU A 295 -32.20 4.35 -15.80
N SER A 296 -31.38 5.03 -16.62
CA SER A 296 -31.14 4.60 -18.00
C SER A 296 -30.43 3.24 -18.08
N GLN A 297 -29.53 2.97 -17.13
CA GLN A 297 -28.78 1.71 -17.02
C GLN A 297 -29.48 0.65 -16.17
N LYS A 298 -30.73 0.90 -15.73
CA LYS A 298 -31.56 -0.03 -14.95
C LYS A 298 -30.94 -0.47 -13.62
N MET A 299 -30.32 0.47 -12.90
CA MET A 299 -29.67 0.18 -11.62
C MET A 299 -30.63 -0.36 -10.56
N GLU A 300 -31.93 -0.05 -10.66
CA GLU A 300 -32.99 -0.56 -9.79
C GLU A 300 -33.18 -2.08 -9.88
N GLU A 301 -32.93 -2.69 -11.05
CA GLU A 301 -32.99 -4.15 -11.22
C GLU A 301 -31.89 -4.81 -10.39
N LEU A 302 -30.66 -4.28 -10.47
CA LEU A 302 -29.51 -4.75 -9.69
C LEU A 302 -29.72 -4.58 -8.18
N LEU A 303 -30.16 -3.40 -7.74
CA LEU A 303 -30.41 -3.13 -6.32
C LEU A 303 -31.48 -4.04 -5.73
N SER A 304 -32.50 -4.40 -6.54
CA SER A 304 -33.53 -5.35 -6.15
C SER A 304 -32.95 -6.77 -5.99
N GLU A 305 -32.06 -7.19 -6.89
CA GLU A 305 -31.35 -8.47 -6.80
C GLU A 305 -30.49 -8.55 -5.53
N ILE A 306 -29.67 -7.53 -5.28
CA ILE A 306 -28.84 -7.42 -4.07
C ILE A 306 -29.70 -7.56 -2.82
N LYS A 307 -30.82 -6.80 -2.77
CA LYS A 307 -31.73 -6.84 -1.63
C LYS A 307 -32.29 -8.24 -1.40
N ILE A 308 -32.76 -8.93 -2.44
CA ILE A 308 -33.32 -10.29 -2.31
C ILE A 308 -32.25 -11.26 -1.79
N ARG A 309 -31.04 -11.17 -2.33
CA ARG A 309 -29.93 -12.06 -1.97
C ARG A 309 -29.50 -11.92 -0.52
N PHE A 310 -29.28 -10.69 -0.06
CA PHE A 310 -28.72 -10.41 1.27
C PHE A 310 -29.76 -10.17 2.37
N SER A 311 -31.05 -10.03 2.05
CA SER A 311 -32.13 -10.05 3.06
C SER A 311 -32.48 -11.45 3.55
N SER A 312 -31.92 -12.49 2.92
CA SER A 312 -32.16 -13.90 3.21
C SER A 312 -31.08 -14.56 4.08
N SER A 313 -30.04 -13.81 4.47
CA SER A 313 -28.92 -14.23 5.32
C SER A 313 -29.00 -13.56 6.69
#